data_AF-A0A7X9BU31-F1
#
_entry.id   AF-A0A7X9BU31-F1
#
_cell.length_a   1.000
_cell.length_b   1.000
_cell.length_c   1.000
_cell.angle_alpha   90.00
_cell.angle_beta   90.00
_cell.angle_gamma   90.00
#
_symmetry.space_group_name_H-M   'P 1'
#
loop_
_entity.id
_entity.type
_entity.pdbx_description
1 polymer ?
#
loop_
_entity_poly.entity_id
_entity_poly.type
_entity_poly.pdbx_seq_one_letter_code
_entity_poly.pdbx_strand_id
1 'polypeptide(L)' 'MYEKRSKELEAISQYAGKRIDYVQGGGGNTSVKLNDEFMAVKASGYKLSQITENEGYVVVNYT' A
#
# COMPACT_ATOMS: atom_id res chain seq x y z
N MET A 1 -14.86 3.83 4.20
CA MET A 1 -14.62 5.30 4.22
C MET A 1 -13.71 5.77 3.08
N TYR A 2 -12.80 4.94 2.52
CA TYR A 2 -11.90 5.36 1.43
C TYR A 2 -11.78 4.35 0.27
N GLU A 3 -12.85 3.62 -0.08
CA GLU A 3 -12.82 2.46 -1.00
C GLU A 3 -12.03 2.69 -2.30
N LYS A 4 -12.21 3.85 -2.97
CA LYS A 4 -11.47 4.16 -4.19
C LYS A 4 -9.95 4.24 -3.96
N ARG A 5 -9.52 4.90 -2.88
CA ARG A 5 -8.09 5.10 -2.56
C ARG A 5 -7.45 3.81 -2.08
N SER A 6 -8.16 3.01 -1.28
CA SER A 6 -7.67 1.70 -0.87
C SER A 6 -7.45 0.76 -2.07
N LYS A 7 -8.31 0.81 -3.09
CA LYS A 7 -8.10 0.10 -4.36
C LYS A 7 -6.89 0.62 -5.14
N GLU A 8 -6.62 1.92 -5.12
CA GLU A 8 -5.41 2.50 -5.73
C GLU A 8 -4.14 1.94 -5.05
N LEU A 9 -4.14 1.84 -3.71
CA LEU A 9 -3.04 1.25 -2.95
C LEU A 9 -2.84 -0.23 -3.26
N GLU A 10 -3.92 -1.01 -3.30
CA GLU A 10 -3.86 -2.41 -3.70
C GLU A 10 -3.25 -2.55 -5.11
N ALA A 11 -3.76 -1.79 -6.09
CA ALA A 11 -3.33 -1.87 -7.47
C ALA A 11 -1.81 -1.64 -7.63
N ILE A 12 -1.27 -0.56 -7.04
CA ILE A 12 0.16 -0.26 -7.15
C ILE A 12 1.02 -1.29 -6.40
N SER A 13 0.57 -1.75 -5.24
CA SER A 13 1.29 -2.74 -4.42
C SER A 13 1.34 -4.10 -5.11
N GLN A 14 0.22 -4.55 -5.69
CA GLN A 14 0.14 -5.77 -6.48
C GLN A 14 1.00 -5.68 -7.74
N TYR A 15 0.98 -4.55 -8.45
CA TYR A 15 1.75 -4.35 -9.66
C TYR A 15 3.27 -4.38 -9.41
N ALA A 16 3.74 -3.60 -8.44
CA ALA A 16 5.17 -3.55 -8.11
C ALA A 16 5.63 -4.83 -7.38
N GLY A 17 4.80 -5.36 -6.46
CA GLY A 17 5.13 -6.51 -5.62
C GLY A 17 5.31 -7.84 -6.36
N LYS A 18 4.73 -7.98 -7.55
CA LYS A 18 4.84 -9.18 -8.41
C LYS A 18 6.03 -9.13 -9.36
N ARG A 19 6.79 -8.02 -9.37
CA ARG A 19 7.88 -7.74 -10.30
C ARG A 19 9.22 -7.77 -9.57
N ILE A 20 10.01 -8.82 -9.82
CA ILE A 20 11.32 -9.00 -9.19
C ILE A 20 12.34 -7.93 -9.60
N ASP A 21 12.13 -7.32 -10.76
CA ASP A 21 12.88 -6.17 -11.26
C ASP A 21 12.58 -4.88 -10.48
N TYR A 22 11.46 -4.81 -9.76
CA TYR A 22 11.05 -3.64 -9.00
C TYR A 22 11.31 -3.80 -7.50
N VAL A 23 11.18 -5.02 -6.98
CA VAL A 23 11.37 -5.31 -5.55
C VAL A 23 12.14 -6.59 -5.30
N GLN A 24 13.13 -6.50 -4.42
CA GLN A 24 13.85 -7.67 -3.91
C GLN A 24 13.06 -8.31 -2.75
N GLY A 25 12.81 -9.61 -2.82
CA GLY A 25 12.13 -10.36 -1.75
C GLY A 25 10.67 -9.98 -1.50
N GLY A 26 10.03 -9.25 -2.42
CA GLY A 26 8.66 -8.73 -2.25
C GLY A 26 8.56 -7.56 -1.26
N GLY A 27 9.71 -6.97 -0.87
CA GLY A 27 9.80 -5.83 0.03
C GLY A 27 9.38 -4.50 -0.62
N GLY A 28 9.86 -3.38 -0.07
CA GLY A 28 9.48 -2.03 -0.50
C GLY A 28 8.27 -1.46 0.26
N ASN A 29 7.91 -0.22 -0.09
CA ASN A 29 6.79 0.53 0.50
C ASN A 29 5.96 1.21 -0.59
N THR A 30 4.66 1.26 -0.37
CA THR A 30 3.67 1.99 -1.17
C THR A 30 2.77 2.76 -0.22
N SER A 31 2.27 3.90 -0.69
CA SER A 31 1.32 4.70 0.07
C SER A 31 0.36 5.44 -0.85
N VAL A 32 -0.80 5.81 -0.31
CA VAL A 32 -1.79 6.66 -0.98
C VAL A 32 -2.34 7.68 0.01
N LYS A 33 -2.44 8.93 -0.41
CA LYS A 33 -3.17 9.96 0.35
C LYS A 33 -4.66 9.66 0.28
N LEU A 34 -5.30 9.51 1.44
CA LEU A 34 -6.74 9.28 1.56
C LEU A 34 -7.49 10.61 1.48
N ASN A 35 -6.94 11.63 2.12
CA ASN A 35 -7.35 13.03 2.06
C ASN A 35 -6.14 13.91 2.49
N ASP A 36 -6.39 15.16 2.89
CA ASP A 36 -5.35 16.11 3.31
C ASP A 36 -4.76 15.82 4.71
N GLU A 37 -5.34 14.89 5.47
CA GLU A 37 -4.92 14.55 6.85
C GLU A 37 -4.37 13.12 6.98
N PHE A 38 -4.94 12.16 6.25
CA PHE A 38 -4.65 10.74 6.38
C PHE A 38 -4.00 10.11 5.14
N MET A 39 -3.02 9.24 5.38
CA MET A 39 -2.34 8.44 4.36
C MET A 39 -2.42 6.98 4.75
N ALA A 40 -2.73 6.11 3.79
CA ALA A 40 -2.54 4.67 3.96
C ALA A 40 -1.13 4.30 3.51
N VAL A 41 -0.39 3.60 4.37
CA VAL A 41 0.98 3.15 4.12
C VAL A 41 1.07 1.66 4.36
N LYS A 42 1.69 0.94 3.43
CA LYS A 42 1.96 -0.50 3.58
C LYS A 42 2.62 -0.80 4.93
N ALA A 43 2.09 -1.79 5.64
CA ALA A 43 2.54 -2.19 6.97
C ALA A 43 3.86 -2.98 6.90
N SER A 44 4.71 -2.79 7.91
CA SER A 44 5.91 -3.60 8.11
C SER A 44 5.54 -5.07 8.32
N GLY A 45 6.36 -5.99 7.78
CA GLY A 45 6.11 -7.43 7.83
C GLY A 45 5.23 -7.97 6.70
N TYR A 46 4.56 -7.10 5.93
CA TYR A 46 3.85 -7.49 4.71
C TYR A 46 4.76 -7.37 3.48
N LYS A 47 4.53 -8.20 2.47
CA LYS A 47 5.02 -8.00 1.10
C LYS A 47 4.07 -7.05 0.35
N LEU A 48 4.57 -6.34 -0.65
CA LEU A 48 3.70 -5.50 -1.49
C LEU A 48 2.58 -6.30 -2.17
N SER A 49 2.86 -7.53 -2.59
CA SER A 49 1.86 -8.42 -3.20
C SER A 49 0.82 -8.98 -2.22
N GLN A 50 0.96 -8.73 -0.91
CA GLN A 50 -0.03 -9.13 0.11
C GLN A 50 -1.02 -8.01 0.44
N ILE A 51 -0.80 -6.79 -0.07
CA ILE A 51 -1.69 -5.66 0.17
C ILE A 51 -2.98 -5.87 -0.59
N THR A 52 -4.10 -5.67 0.10
CA THR A 52 -5.45 -5.61 -0.46
C THR A 52 -6.12 -4.31 -0.01
N GLU A 53 -7.29 -4.01 -0.56
CA GLU A 53 -8.07 -2.85 -0.11
C GLU A 53 -8.43 -2.90 1.40
N ASN A 54 -8.40 -4.09 2.02
CA ASN A 54 -8.83 -4.33 3.39
C ASN A 54 -7.70 -4.75 4.36
N GLU A 55 -6.51 -5.10 3.85
CA GLU A 55 -5.43 -5.67 4.68
C GLU A 55 -4.03 -5.21 4.22
N GLY A 56 -3.11 -5.15 5.18
CA GLY A 56 -1.67 -5.05 4.93
C GLY A 56 -1.14 -3.62 4.95
N TYR A 57 -1.96 -2.64 5.34
CA TYR A 57 -1.58 -1.25 5.50
C TYR A 57 -2.06 -0.67 6.82
N VAL A 58 -1.43 0.43 7.22
CA VAL A 58 -1.83 1.27 8.35
C VAL A 58 -2.27 2.63 7.84
N VAL A 59 -3.23 3.25 8.53
CA VAL A 59 -3.61 4.65 8.27
C VAL A 59 -2.88 5.53 9.28
N VAL A 60 -2.16 6.53 8.78
CA VAL A 60 -1.42 7.50 9.59
C VAL A 60 -1.96 8.90 9.36
N ASN A 61 -2.00 9.70 10.42
CA ASN A 61 -2.13 11.15 10.30
C ASN A 61 -0.75 11.70 9.87
N TYR A 62 -0.70 12.41 8.75
CA TYR A 62 0.53 12.91 8.14
C TYR A 62 0.61 14.43 8.07
N THR A 63 -0.31 15.12 8.74
CA THR A 63 -0.29 16.58 8.89
C THR A 63 0.61 16.99 10.06
#